data_AF-A0A6J4Q842-F1
#
_entry.id   AF-A0A6J4Q842-F1
#
_cell.length_a   1.000
_cell.length_b   1.000
_cell.length_c   1.000
_cell.angle_alpha   90.00
_cell.angle_beta   90.00
_cell.angle_gamma   90.00
#
_symmetry.space_group_name_H-M   'P 1'
#
loop_
_entity.id
_entity.type
_entity.pdbx_description
1 polymer ?
#
loop_
_entity_poly.entity_id
_entity_poly.type
_entity_poly.pdbx_seq_one_letter_code
_entity_poly.pdbx_strand_id
1 'polypeptide(L)'
;MAAAATFEYSVRIAEEIENYVRELGREGRLVEMQLEQAFHNVPEQYYALIRDYAAEGFEHKEIRERLHDLSNEELSDPVEIAQVLGYGSVGPTEEVFLKPRGYRQLVRVPRLPGRVAEKLIEEFGTLKELLEATEDDLDDVEGVGQARARAIRRNLKRQRSLESTGEML
;
A
#
# COMPACT_ATOMS: atom_id res chain seq x y z
N MET A 1 -5.78 -4.66 8.04
CA MET A 1 -4.91 -5.67 8.67
C MET A 1 -4.68 -6.87 7.76
N ALA A 2 -5.72 -7.61 7.35
CA ALA A 2 -5.57 -8.76 6.44
C ALA A 2 -4.72 -8.48 5.17
N ALA A 3 -4.88 -7.31 4.56
CA ALA A 3 -4.06 -6.92 3.41
C ALA A 3 -2.56 -6.84 3.70
N ALA A 4 -2.15 -6.38 4.90
CA ALA A 4 -0.73 -6.34 5.28
C ALA A 4 -0.13 -7.75 5.32
N ALA A 5 -0.86 -8.71 5.92
CA ALA A 5 -0.47 -10.12 5.93
C ALA A 5 -0.38 -10.69 4.50
N THR A 6 -1.36 -10.40 3.63
CA THR A 6 -1.32 -10.85 2.23
C THR A 6 -0.09 -10.32 1.48
N PHE A 7 0.25 -9.04 1.65
CA PHE A 7 1.46 -8.48 1.06
C PHE A 7 2.72 -9.12 1.63
N GLU A 8 2.77 -9.35 2.94
CA GLU A 8 3.92 -10.00 3.58
C GLU A 8 4.12 -11.43 3.07
N TYR A 9 3.06 -12.24 3.05
CA TYR A 9 3.11 -13.57 2.45
C TYR A 9 3.56 -13.53 0.99
N SER A 10 3.09 -12.55 0.21
CA SER A 10 3.50 -12.39 -1.18
C SER A 10 5.00 -12.14 -1.30
N VAL A 11 5.57 -11.30 -0.43
CA VAL A 11 7.01 -11.02 -0.41
C VAL A 11 7.81 -12.26 0.03
N ARG A 12 7.42 -12.92 1.13
CA ARG A 12 8.10 -14.14 1.61
C ARG A 12 8.11 -15.25 0.56
N ILE A 13 6.98 -15.45 -0.12
CA ILE A 13 6.87 -16.42 -1.22
C ILE A 13 7.81 -16.04 -2.37
N ALA A 14 7.85 -14.76 -2.75
CA ALA A 14 8.75 -14.30 -3.80
C ALA A 14 10.22 -14.55 -3.43
N GLU A 15 10.62 -14.21 -2.20
CA GLU A 15 11.98 -14.45 -1.68
C GLU A 15 12.35 -15.93 -1.66
N GLU A 16 11.41 -16.81 -1.28
CA GLU A 16 11.62 -18.26 -1.31
C GLU A 16 11.80 -18.76 -2.74
N ILE A 17 10.98 -18.30 -3.69
CA ILE A 17 11.12 -18.63 -5.11
C ILE A 17 12.45 -18.11 -5.67
N GLU A 18 12.89 -16.91 -5.31
CA GLU A 18 14.19 -16.39 -5.71
C GLU A 18 15.34 -17.28 -5.24
N ASN A 19 15.26 -17.83 -4.02
CA ASN A 19 16.26 -18.79 -3.53
C ASN A 19 16.30 -20.05 -4.38
N TYR A 20 15.14 -20.64 -4.72
CA TYR A 20 15.09 -21.79 -5.63
C TYR A 20 15.62 -21.44 -7.04
N VAL A 21 15.33 -20.25 -7.56
CA VAL A 21 15.85 -19.77 -8.85
C VAL A 21 17.38 -19.68 -8.81
N ARG A 22 17.96 -19.17 -7.72
CA ARG A 22 19.43 -19.11 -7.54
C ARG A 22 20.06 -20.50 -7.56
N GLU A 23 19.40 -21.50 -6.97
CA GLU A 23 19.86 -22.89 -6.99
C GLU A 23 19.78 -23.53 -8.39
N LEU A 24 18.78 -23.17 -9.20
CA LEU A 24 18.62 -23.66 -10.58
C LEU A 24 19.61 -23.04 -11.57
N GLY A 25 20.17 -21.87 -11.27
CA GLY A 25 21.08 -21.16 -12.15
C GLY A 25 20.42 -20.83 -13.51
N ARG A 26 21.04 -21.26 -14.62
CA ARG A 26 20.55 -20.92 -15.97
C ARG A 26 19.16 -21.48 -16.29
N GLU A 27 18.80 -22.63 -15.71
CA GLU A 27 17.48 -23.24 -15.92
C GLU A 27 16.37 -22.45 -15.20
N GLY A 28 16.72 -21.63 -14.20
CA GLY A 28 15.80 -20.77 -13.46
C GLY A 28 15.36 -19.51 -14.21
N ARG A 29 15.98 -19.17 -15.35
CA ARG A 29 15.77 -17.88 -16.04
C ARG A 29 14.30 -17.59 -16.38
N LEU A 30 13.54 -18.59 -16.80
CA LEU A 30 12.11 -18.38 -17.12
C LEU A 30 11.30 -18.09 -15.85
N VAL A 31 11.60 -18.78 -14.76
CA VAL A 31 10.93 -18.60 -13.47
C VAL A 31 11.27 -17.22 -12.89
N GLU A 32 12.53 -16.80 -12.98
CA GLU A 32 12.97 -15.45 -12.61
C GLU A 32 12.18 -14.37 -13.34
N MET A 33 12.09 -14.46 -14.68
CA MET A 33 11.32 -13.52 -15.49
C MET A 33 9.84 -13.51 -15.10
N GLN A 34 9.24 -14.66 -14.82
CA GLN A 34 7.85 -14.75 -14.39
C GLN A 34 7.63 -14.13 -13.01
N LEU A 35 8.58 -14.34 -12.09
CA LEU A 35 8.53 -13.78 -10.75
C LEU A 35 8.62 -12.25 -10.81
N GLU A 36 9.60 -11.71 -11.55
CA GLU A 36 9.72 -10.27 -11.76
C GLU A 36 8.43 -9.68 -12.34
N GLN A 37 7.86 -10.31 -13.37
CA GLN A 37 6.61 -9.83 -13.98
C GLN A 37 5.42 -9.90 -13.01
N ALA A 38 5.28 -10.97 -12.23
CA ALA A 38 4.15 -11.14 -11.32
C ALA A 38 4.23 -10.21 -10.09
N PHE A 39 5.43 -10.00 -9.55
CA PHE A 39 5.63 -9.32 -8.27
C PHE A 39 6.16 -7.88 -8.39
N HIS A 40 6.44 -7.37 -9.61
CA HIS A 40 7.04 -6.04 -9.81
C HIS A 40 6.41 -4.89 -9.02
N ASN A 41 5.08 -4.87 -8.85
CA ASN A 41 4.38 -3.80 -8.12
C ASN A 41 4.17 -4.09 -6.63
N VAL A 42 4.42 -5.33 -6.17
CA VAL A 42 4.13 -5.76 -4.79
C VAL A 42 4.91 -4.93 -3.78
N PRO A 43 6.23 -4.69 -3.92
CA PRO A 43 6.98 -3.88 -2.95
C PRO A 43 6.45 -2.46 -2.82
N GLU A 44 6.13 -1.81 -3.95
CA GLU A 44 5.64 -0.43 -3.98
C GLU A 44 4.22 -0.33 -3.37
N GLN A 45 3.33 -1.27 -3.70
CA GLN A 45 1.98 -1.34 -3.12
C GLN A 45 2.02 -1.64 -1.63
N TYR A 46 2.95 -2.49 -1.18
CA TYR A 46 3.10 -2.82 0.22
C TYR A 46 3.65 -1.64 1.01
N TYR A 47 4.67 -0.94 0.50
CA TYR A 47 5.17 0.28 1.12
C TYR A 47 4.07 1.35 1.21
N ALA A 48 3.26 1.52 0.16
CA ALA A 48 2.12 2.43 0.19
C ALA A 48 1.05 2.01 1.22
N LEU A 49 0.83 0.70 1.44
CA LEU A 49 -0.04 0.20 2.51
C LEU A 49 0.50 0.59 3.88
N ILE A 50 1.79 0.42 4.12
CA ILE A 50 2.41 0.81 5.39
C ILE A 50 2.21 2.31 5.62
N ARG A 51 2.45 3.15 4.61
CA ARG A 51 2.22 4.61 4.72
C ARG A 51 0.76 4.98 4.98
N ASP A 52 -0.19 4.21 4.46
CA ASP A 52 -1.62 4.44 4.72
C ASP A 52 -1.98 4.30 6.20
N TYR A 53 -1.27 3.44 6.94
CA TYR A 53 -1.68 2.98 8.26
C TYR A 53 -0.59 3.10 9.33
N ALA A 54 0.61 3.57 9.05
CA ALA A 54 1.62 3.77 10.08
C ALA A 54 1.17 4.87 11.06
N ALA A 55 1.30 4.63 12.35
CA ALA A 55 1.11 5.67 13.36
C ALA A 55 2.18 6.78 13.21
N GLU A 56 1.83 8.00 13.60
CA GLU A 56 2.77 9.12 13.55
C GLU A 56 4.01 8.86 14.41
N GLY A 57 5.18 9.26 13.91
CA GLY A 57 6.47 9.05 14.59
C GLY A 57 7.07 7.65 14.42
N PHE A 58 6.37 6.70 13.80
CA PHE A 58 6.93 5.40 13.44
C PHE A 58 7.57 5.43 12.07
N GLU A 59 8.75 4.82 11.96
CA GLU A 59 9.50 4.76 10.71
C GLU A 59 9.01 3.58 9.84
N HIS A 60 8.72 3.84 8.56
CA HIS A 60 8.07 2.86 7.69
C HIS A 60 8.94 1.63 7.39
N LYS A 61 10.26 1.81 7.29
CA LYS A 61 11.19 0.70 7.07
C LYS A 61 11.29 -0.18 8.33
N GLU A 62 11.33 0.40 9.52
CA GLU A 62 11.27 -0.37 10.78
C GLU A 62 9.95 -1.17 10.89
N ILE A 63 8.82 -0.55 10.54
CA ILE A 63 7.54 -1.28 10.46
C ILE A 63 7.64 -2.45 9.48
N ARG A 64 8.21 -2.23 8.30
CA ARG A 64 8.38 -3.28 7.27
C ARG A 64 9.23 -4.44 7.78
N GLU A 65 10.33 -4.14 8.46
CA GLU A 65 11.23 -5.15 9.06
C GLU A 65 10.51 -5.93 10.17
N ARG A 66 9.81 -5.24 11.08
CA ARG A 66 9.04 -5.90 12.14
C ARG A 66 7.92 -6.79 11.60
N LEU A 67 7.21 -6.38 10.53
CA LEU A 67 6.22 -7.22 9.86
C LEU A 67 6.87 -8.46 9.23
N HIS A 68 8.11 -8.34 8.76
CA HIS A 68 8.87 -9.45 8.21
C HIS A 68 9.34 -10.46 9.28
N ASP A 69 9.57 -10.00 10.51
CA ASP A 69 10.01 -10.87 11.61
C ASP A 69 8.86 -11.65 12.28
N LEU A 70 7.59 -11.25 12.06
CA LEU A 70 6.44 -11.95 12.62
C LEU A 70 6.33 -13.40 12.12
N SER A 71 5.97 -14.32 13.01
CA SER A 71 5.56 -15.66 12.61
C SER A 71 4.26 -15.63 11.80
N ASN A 72 3.94 -16.73 11.11
CA ASN A 72 2.68 -16.84 10.36
C ASN A 72 1.44 -16.77 11.29
N GLU A 73 1.58 -17.22 12.55
CA GLU A 73 0.52 -17.11 13.55
C GLU A 73 0.30 -15.65 13.96
N GLU A 74 1.37 -14.91 14.25
CA GLU A 74 1.32 -13.49 14.59
C GLU A 74 0.84 -12.63 13.40
N LEU A 75 1.26 -12.92 12.17
CA LEU A 75 0.73 -12.23 10.98
C LEU A 75 -0.76 -12.47 10.75
N SER A 76 -1.30 -13.55 11.30
CA SER A 76 -2.73 -13.84 11.21
C SER A 76 -3.53 -13.11 12.30
N ASP A 77 -2.85 -12.55 13.31
CA ASP A 77 -3.47 -11.77 14.38
C ASP A 77 -3.50 -10.26 14.03
N PRO A 78 -4.68 -9.66 13.85
CA PRO A 78 -4.82 -8.23 13.60
C PRO A 78 -4.25 -7.34 14.72
N VAL A 79 -4.21 -7.82 15.95
CA VAL A 79 -3.68 -7.10 17.11
C VAL A 79 -2.16 -6.97 17.00
N GLU A 80 -1.46 -8.05 16.65
CA GLU A 80 -0.01 -8.03 16.45
C GLU A 80 0.39 -7.09 15.32
N ILE A 81 -0.32 -7.15 14.19
CA ILE A 81 -0.07 -6.21 13.08
C ILE A 81 -0.35 -4.76 13.54
N ALA A 82 -1.36 -4.50 14.37
CA ALA A 82 -1.66 -3.15 14.86
C ALA A 82 -0.51 -2.59 15.73
N GLN A 83 0.03 -3.43 16.61
CA GLN A 83 1.20 -3.13 17.43
C GLN A 83 2.44 -2.82 16.60
N VAL A 84 2.66 -3.57 15.52
CA VAL A 84 3.76 -3.29 14.60
C VAL A 84 3.57 -1.96 13.88
N LEU A 85 2.34 -1.61 13.48
CA LEU A 85 2.02 -0.32 12.87
C LEU A 85 2.10 0.88 13.83
N GLY A 86 2.35 0.64 15.11
CA GLY A 86 2.51 1.68 16.13
C GLY A 86 1.23 2.03 16.89
N TYR A 87 0.17 1.25 16.72
CA TYR A 87 -1.02 1.34 17.58
C TYR A 87 -0.80 0.39 18.75
N GLY A 88 -0.83 0.90 19.98
CA GLY A 88 -0.61 0.08 21.18
C GLY A 88 -1.61 -1.07 21.33
N SER A 89 -1.56 -1.78 22.45
CA SER A 89 -2.54 -2.82 22.81
C SER A 89 -3.91 -2.17 23.07
N VAL A 90 -4.56 -1.70 22.01
CA VAL A 90 -5.93 -1.23 22.06
C VAL A 90 -6.75 -2.43 22.49
N GLY A 91 -7.42 -2.32 23.64
CA GLY A 91 -8.08 -3.46 24.27
C GLY A 91 -9.07 -4.15 23.32
N PRO A 92 -9.48 -5.40 23.61
CA PRO A 92 -10.29 -6.24 22.72
C PRO A 92 -11.69 -5.68 22.36
N THR A 93 -12.02 -4.45 22.74
CA THR A 93 -13.33 -3.80 22.58
C THR A 93 -13.27 -2.49 21.79
N GLU A 94 -12.08 -1.95 21.50
CA GLU A 94 -11.93 -0.79 20.63
C GLU A 94 -11.44 -1.28 19.27
N GLU A 95 -12.39 -1.50 18.35
CA GLU A 95 -12.06 -1.57 16.93
C GLU A 95 -11.41 -0.23 16.55
N VAL A 96 -10.09 -0.21 16.42
CA VAL A 96 -9.39 0.94 15.85
C VAL A 96 -9.83 1.03 14.39
N PHE A 97 -10.81 1.88 14.12
CA PHE A 97 -11.25 2.21 12.76
C PHE A 97 -10.17 3.03 12.07
N LEU A 98 -9.10 2.37 11.66
CA LEU A 98 -8.03 2.97 10.89
C LEU A 98 -8.53 3.29 9.48
N LYS A 99 -8.60 4.58 9.16
CA LYS A 99 -8.90 5.05 7.81
C LYS A 99 -7.60 5.14 7.02
N PRO A 100 -7.52 4.57 5.81
CA PRO A 100 -6.35 4.74 4.97
C PRO A 100 -6.19 6.22 4.58
N ARG A 101 -4.95 6.69 4.52
CA ARG A 101 -4.62 8.03 4.04
C ARG A 101 -4.83 8.19 2.53
N GLY A 102 -4.49 7.18 1.73
CA GLY A 102 -4.71 7.14 0.27
C GLY A 102 -3.43 6.95 -0.57
N TYR A 103 -2.29 6.66 0.05
CA TYR A 103 -1.02 6.40 -0.63
C TYR A 103 -1.12 5.26 -1.64
N ARG A 104 -1.86 4.18 -1.32
CA ARG A 104 -2.06 3.04 -2.26
C ARG A 104 -2.76 3.46 -3.55
N GLN A 105 -3.71 4.37 -3.47
CA GLN A 105 -4.45 4.87 -4.63
C GLN A 105 -3.59 5.83 -5.43
N LEU A 106 -2.84 6.71 -4.76
CA LEU A 106 -1.95 7.69 -5.38
C LEU A 106 -0.77 7.04 -6.11
N VAL A 107 -0.17 5.98 -5.56
CA VAL A 107 0.98 5.31 -6.21
C VAL A 107 0.61 4.64 -7.54
N ARG A 108 -0.68 4.33 -7.74
CA ARG A 108 -1.22 3.82 -9.01
C ARG A 108 -1.47 4.91 -10.06
N VAL A 109 -1.22 6.19 -9.72
CA VAL A 109 -1.32 7.31 -10.65
C VAL A 109 0.00 7.40 -11.44
N PRO A 110 -0.02 7.19 -12.78
CA PRO A 110 1.21 7.17 -13.55
C PRO A 110 2.01 8.46 -13.45
N ARG A 111 3.31 8.34 -13.17
CA ARG A 111 4.27 9.47 -13.11
C ARG A 111 3.91 10.54 -12.06
N LEU A 112 3.19 10.17 -11.00
CA LEU A 112 2.95 11.05 -9.86
C LEU A 112 4.21 11.12 -8.99
N PRO A 113 4.83 12.30 -8.80
CA PRO A 113 5.99 12.41 -7.92
C PRO A 113 5.60 12.15 -6.46
N GLY A 114 6.45 11.44 -5.70
CA GLY A 114 6.19 11.11 -4.29
C GLY A 114 5.91 12.34 -3.40
N ARG A 115 6.65 13.45 -3.62
CA ARG A 115 6.41 14.72 -2.91
C ARG A 115 5.03 15.33 -3.16
N VAL A 116 4.48 15.13 -4.37
CA VAL A 116 3.12 15.60 -4.68
C VAL A 116 2.09 14.70 -4.01
N ALA A 117 2.34 13.38 -3.97
CA ALA A 117 1.49 12.47 -3.21
C ALA A 117 1.47 12.82 -1.72
N GLU A 118 2.62 13.15 -1.12
CA GLU A 118 2.71 13.61 0.27
C GLU A 118 1.86 14.84 0.54
N LYS A 119 1.98 15.88 -0.29
CA LYS A 119 1.16 17.10 -0.15
C LYS A 119 -0.33 16.83 -0.29
N LEU A 120 -0.73 15.94 -1.19
CA LEU A 120 -2.13 15.53 -1.32
C LEU A 120 -2.62 14.83 -0.04
N ILE A 121 -1.79 13.98 0.57
CA ILE A 121 -2.14 13.33 1.83
C ILE A 121 -2.21 14.34 2.98
N GLU A 122 -1.30 15.31 3.03
CA GLU A 122 -1.31 16.39 4.03
C GLU A 122 -2.57 17.26 3.90
N GLU A 123 -2.98 17.60 2.68
CA GLU A 123 -4.17 18.43 2.42
C GLU A 123 -5.48 17.69 2.73
N PHE A 124 -5.62 16.45 2.23
CA PHE A 124 -6.90 15.73 2.31
C PHE A 124 -7.02 14.83 3.53
N GLY A 125 -5.92 14.44 4.19
CA GLY A 125 -5.91 13.65 5.42
C GLY A 125 -6.32 12.17 5.28
N THR A 126 -7.45 11.90 4.62
CA THR A 126 -7.99 10.55 4.44
C THR A 126 -8.29 10.22 2.98
N LEU A 127 -8.30 8.92 2.66
CA LEU A 127 -8.67 8.45 1.33
C LEU A 127 -10.09 8.87 0.96
N LYS A 128 -11.00 8.95 1.93
CA LYS A 128 -12.38 9.37 1.69
C LYS A 128 -12.42 10.80 1.15
N GLU A 129 -11.76 11.72 1.84
CA GLU A 129 -11.68 13.13 1.46
C GLU A 129 -10.97 13.29 0.12
N LEU A 130 -9.87 12.55 -0.10
CA LEU A 130 -9.17 12.52 -1.38
C LEU A 130 -10.05 12.03 -2.55
N LEU A 131 -10.94 11.06 -2.32
CA LEU A 131 -11.86 10.55 -3.35
C LEU A 131 -13.01 11.52 -3.64
N GLU A 132 -13.40 12.32 -2.65
CA GLU A 132 -14.46 13.34 -2.74
C GLU A 132 -13.96 14.62 -3.42
N ALA A 133 -12.66 14.92 -3.32
CA ALA A 133 -12.01 16.08 -3.94
C ALA A 133 -12.36 16.26 -5.43
N THR A 134 -12.61 17.52 -5.80
CA THR A 134 -12.84 17.95 -7.18
C THR A 134 -11.51 18.12 -7.93
N GLU A 135 -11.57 18.34 -9.25
CA GLU A 135 -10.34 18.64 -10.00
C GLU A 135 -9.73 19.97 -9.59
N ASP A 136 -10.55 20.94 -9.19
CA ASP A 136 -10.09 22.26 -8.75
C ASP A 136 -9.39 22.15 -7.38
N ASP A 137 -9.98 21.43 -6.42
CA ASP A 137 -9.35 21.16 -5.12
C ASP A 137 -7.98 20.48 -5.26
N LEU A 138 -7.85 19.57 -6.22
CA LEU A 138 -6.58 18.89 -6.51
C LEU A 138 -5.57 19.83 -7.18
N ASP A 139 -6.03 20.78 -8.02
CA ASP A 139 -5.16 21.74 -8.72
C ASP A 139 -4.54 22.75 -7.73
N ASP A 140 -5.30 23.12 -6.69
CA ASP A 140 -4.88 24.05 -5.64
C ASP A 140 -3.72 23.52 -4.79
N VAL A 141 -3.50 22.20 -4.77
CA VAL A 141 -2.36 21.59 -4.06
C VAL A 141 -1.05 21.88 -4.79
N GLU A 142 -0.09 22.47 -4.06
CA GLU A 142 1.17 22.95 -4.60
C GLU A 142 1.94 21.86 -5.36
N GLY A 143 2.14 22.09 -6.66
CA GLY A 143 2.88 21.18 -7.53
C GLY A 143 2.01 20.16 -8.25
N VAL A 144 0.68 20.18 -8.10
CA VAL A 144 -0.23 19.35 -8.89
C VAL A 144 -0.44 19.96 -10.29
N GLY A 145 -1.10 21.10 -10.41
CA GLY A 145 -1.42 21.69 -11.72
C GLY A 145 -2.54 20.96 -12.46
N GLN A 146 -3.31 21.70 -13.26
CA GLN A 146 -4.56 21.25 -13.87
C GLN A 146 -4.47 19.92 -14.63
N ALA A 147 -3.41 19.71 -15.41
CA ALA A 147 -3.23 18.48 -16.18
C ALA A 147 -3.06 17.24 -15.28
N ARG A 148 -2.36 17.39 -14.15
CA ARG A 148 -2.15 16.31 -13.18
C ARG A 148 -3.39 16.10 -12.32
N ALA A 149 -4.07 17.16 -11.91
CA ALA A 149 -5.35 17.08 -11.19
C ALA A 149 -6.36 16.22 -11.95
N ARG A 150 -6.54 16.48 -13.26
CA ARG A 150 -7.34 15.64 -14.17
C ARG A 150 -6.91 14.18 -14.20
N ALA A 151 -5.59 13.93 -14.27
CA ALA A 151 -5.05 12.58 -14.32
C ALA A 151 -5.28 11.81 -13.00
N ILE A 152 -5.06 12.46 -11.86
CA ILE A 152 -5.34 11.92 -10.52
C ILE A 152 -6.83 11.61 -10.42
N ARG A 153 -7.70 12.59 -10.69
CA ARG A 153 -9.15 12.41 -10.54
C ARG A 153 -9.70 11.27 -11.39
N ARG A 154 -9.26 11.18 -12.64
CA ARG A 154 -9.65 10.08 -13.55
C ARG A 154 -9.20 8.72 -13.01
N ASN A 155 -7.98 8.65 -12.49
CA ASN A 155 -7.42 7.42 -11.96
C ASN A 155 -8.18 6.98 -10.69
N LEU A 156 -8.40 7.88 -9.74
CA LEU A 156 -9.17 7.65 -8.53
C LEU A 156 -10.60 7.17 -8.83
N LYS A 157 -11.30 7.81 -9.78
CA LYS A 157 -12.65 7.39 -10.21
C LYS A 157 -12.65 5.96 -10.79
N ARG A 158 -11.65 5.64 -11.63
CA ARG A 158 -11.52 4.30 -12.24
C ARG A 158 -11.28 3.23 -11.18
N GLN A 159 -10.44 3.51 -10.18
CA GLN A 159 -10.17 2.56 -9.10
C GLN A 159 -11.45 2.25 -8.30
N ARG A 160 -12.19 3.30 -7.88
CA ARG A 160 -13.46 3.13 -7.16
C ARG A 160 -14.48 2.30 -7.95
N SER A 161 -14.63 2.53 -9.26
CA SER A 161 -15.58 1.75 -10.07
C SER A 161 -15.22 0.26 -10.18
N LEU A 162 -13.92 -0.06 -10.15
CA LEU A 162 -13.45 -1.45 -10.20
C LEU A 162 -13.71 -2.16 -8.86
N GLU A 163 -13.50 -1.47 -7.75
CA GLU A 163 -13.82 -2.00 -6.41
C GLU A 163 -15.32 -2.29 -6.26
N SER A 164 -16.19 -1.35 -6.67
CA SER A 164 -17.64 -1.57 -6.66
C SER A 164 -18.14 -2.67 -7.62
N THR A 165 -17.36 -3.01 -8.65
CA THR A 165 -17.71 -4.10 -9.59
C THR A 165 -17.19 -5.45 -9.09
N GLY A 166 -16.07 -5.46 -8.37
CA GLY A 166 -15.50 -6.67 -7.74
C GLY A 166 -16.32 -7.17 -6.55
N GLU A 167 -17.08 -6.31 -5.87
CA GLU A 167 -18.03 -6.69 -4.81
C GLU A 167 -19.37 -7.26 -5.35
N MET A 168 -19.62 -7.20 -6.66
CA MET A 168 -20.84 -7.74 -7.30
C MET A 168 -20.66 -9.13 -7.93
N LEU A 169 -19.48 -9.74 -7.83
CA LEU A 169 -19.17 -11.11 -8.28
C LEU A 169 -18.82 -11.99 -7.08
#